data_AF-A0A7L4P0B2-F1
#
_entry.id   AF-A0A7L4P0B2-F1
#
_cell.length_a   1.000
_cell.length_b   1.000
_cell.length_c   1.000
_cell.angle_alpha   90.00
_cell.angle_beta   90.00
_cell.angle_gamma   90.00
#
_symmetry.space_group_name_H-M   'P 1'
#
loop_
_entity.id
_entity.type
_entity.pdbx_description
1 polymer ?
#
loop_
_entity_poly.entity_id
_entity_poly.type
_entity_poly.pdbx_seq_one_letter_code
_entity_poly.pdbx_strand_id
1 'polypeptide(L)'
;MTSRKKEPYPVFNELECKACERCVIACREGVLKMSEDINERGYHYPVYQGKGCTGCADCYYTCPEPLAVEVHIPRKVKGKSQSKNIAVVNEDSFEKEGPAEEEDG
;
A
#
# COMPACT_ATOMS: atom_id res chain seq x y z
N MET A 1 6.40 1.24 -28.48
CA MET A 1 5.93 2.47 -27.81
C MET A 1 5.60 2.14 -26.37
N THR A 2 6.10 2.98 -25.47
CA THR A 2 6.49 2.70 -24.09
C THR A 2 5.33 2.30 -23.16
N SER A 3 5.52 1.19 -22.43
CA SER A 3 4.66 0.79 -21.31
C SER A 3 4.52 1.96 -20.32
N ARG A 4 3.30 2.48 -20.15
CA ARG A 4 2.99 3.53 -19.16
C ARG A 4 3.20 2.91 -17.76
N LYS A 5 4.35 3.18 -17.14
CA LYS A 5 4.54 2.87 -15.71
C LYS A 5 3.49 3.66 -14.94
N LYS A 6 2.73 2.99 -14.07
CA LYS A 6 1.88 3.69 -13.10
C LYS A 6 2.79 4.51 -12.21
N GLU A 7 2.51 5.80 -12.07
CA GLU A 7 3.23 6.69 -11.14
C GLU A 7 2.67 6.47 -9.72
N PRO A 8 3.51 6.62 -8.68
CA PRO A 8 3.01 6.65 -7.32
C PRO A 8 2.19 7.91 -7.06
N TYR A 9 1.34 7.89 -6.05
CA TYR A 9 0.50 9.02 -5.68
C TYR A 9 0.07 8.96 -4.21
N PRO A 10 -0.10 10.10 -3.53
CA PRO A 10 -0.70 10.16 -2.22
C PRO A 10 -2.23 10.29 -2.31
N VAL A 11 -2.92 9.81 -1.28
CA VAL A 11 -4.36 10.03 -1.05
C VAL A 11 -4.53 10.59 0.36
N PHE A 12 -5.44 11.55 0.52
CA PHE A 12 -5.70 12.19 1.80
C PHE A 12 -7.15 11.94 2.21
N ASN A 13 -7.33 11.48 3.44
CA ASN A 13 -8.65 11.41 4.05
C ASN A 13 -9.00 12.79 4.61
N GLU A 14 -9.92 13.48 3.96
CA GLU A 14 -10.32 14.83 4.35
C GLU A 14 -10.86 14.90 5.77
N LEU A 15 -11.60 13.90 6.26
CA LEU A 15 -12.20 13.93 7.60
C LEU A 15 -11.14 13.80 8.70
N GLU A 16 -10.09 13.03 8.47
CA GLU A 16 -9.02 12.81 9.45
C GLU A 16 -7.95 13.92 9.42
N CYS A 17 -7.82 14.66 8.31
CA CYS A 17 -6.93 15.80 8.23
C CYS A 17 -7.39 16.97 9.14
N LYS A 18 -6.44 17.60 9.85
CA LYS A 18 -6.65 18.78 10.71
C LYS A 18 -5.91 20.04 10.23
N ALA A 19 -5.69 20.16 8.92
CA ALA A 19 -5.13 21.35 8.26
C ALA A 19 -3.77 21.86 8.82
N CYS A 20 -2.90 20.98 9.34
CA CYS A 20 -1.62 21.42 9.91
C CYS A 20 -0.52 21.73 8.88
N GLU A 21 -0.78 21.51 7.58
CA GLU A 21 0.09 21.79 6.43
C GLU A 21 1.47 21.09 6.39
N ARG A 22 1.83 20.31 7.41
CA ARG A 22 3.14 19.61 7.50
C ARG A 22 3.45 18.76 6.26
N CYS A 23 2.43 18.09 5.70
CA CYS A 23 2.60 17.27 4.51
C CYS A 23 2.95 18.09 3.25
N VAL A 24 2.39 19.30 3.11
CA VAL A 24 2.68 20.22 2.00
C VAL A 24 4.11 20.70 2.09
N ILE A 25 4.54 21.13 3.28
CA ILE A 25 5.91 21.59 3.54
C ILE A 25 6.93 20.46 3.34
N ALA A 26 6.62 19.24 3.78
CA ALA A 26 7.52 18.09 3.67
C ALA A 26 7.61 17.53 2.25
N CYS A 27 6.70 17.88 1.35
CA CYS A 27 6.71 17.36 -0.01
C CYS A 27 7.87 17.97 -0.80
N ARG A 28 8.98 17.23 -0.92
CA ARG A 28 10.18 17.65 -1.66
C ARG A 28 9.93 18.01 -3.13
N GLU A 29 8.91 17.41 -3.75
CA GLU A 29 8.55 17.66 -5.14
C GLU A 29 7.56 18.84 -5.29
N GLY A 30 7.02 19.36 -4.18
CA GLY A 30 6.06 20.47 -4.22
C GLY A 30 4.74 20.14 -4.93
N VAL A 31 4.34 18.87 -4.97
CA VAL A 31 3.16 18.39 -5.74
C VAL A 31 1.86 18.37 -4.92
N LEU A 32 1.86 18.94 -3.73
CA LEU A 32 0.70 19.06 -2.85
C LEU A 32 0.31 20.53 -2.67
N LYS A 33 -1.00 20.79 -2.53
CA LYS A 33 -1.54 22.10 -2.17
C LYS A 33 -2.70 21.94 -1.18
N MET A 34 -3.03 22.97 -0.43
CA MET A 34 -4.27 22.97 0.35
C MET A 34 -5.48 23.17 -0.58
N SER A 35 -6.61 22.55 -0.23
CA SER A 35 -7.89 22.71 -0.90
C SER A 35 -8.42 24.13 -0.73
N GLU A 36 -9.23 24.59 -1.69
CA GLU A 36 -10.06 25.78 -1.51
C GLU A 36 -11.34 25.44 -0.73
N ASP A 37 -11.79 24.19 -0.83
CA ASP A 37 -12.96 23.67 -0.11
C ASP A 37 -12.66 23.35 1.35
N ILE A 38 -13.72 23.33 2.16
CA ILE A 38 -13.72 22.97 3.58
C ILE A 38 -14.55 21.70 3.77
N ASN A 39 -14.04 20.74 4.54
CA ASN A 39 -14.75 19.50 4.86
C ASN A 39 -15.86 19.70 5.93
N GLU A 40 -16.61 18.64 6.24
CA GLU A 40 -17.68 18.65 7.25
C GLU A 40 -17.21 19.01 8.68
N ARG A 41 -15.91 18.91 8.95
CA ARG A 41 -15.29 19.22 10.24
C ARG A 41 -14.69 20.62 10.30
N GLY A 42 -14.83 21.43 9.25
CA GLY A 42 -14.35 22.80 9.21
C GLY A 42 -12.87 22.98 8.83
N TYR A 43 -12.24 21.97 8.21
CA TYR A 43 -10.83 22.00 7.82
C TYR A 43 -10.65 22.04 6.29
N HIS A 44 -9.69 22.84 5.83
CA HIS A 44 -9.06 22.61 4.53
C HIS A 44 -8.19 21.35 4.59
N TYR A 45 -8.03 20.68 3.45
CA TYR A 45 -7.29 19.43 3.36
C TYR A 45 -6.31 19.45 2.17
N PRO A 46 -5.20 18.71 2.24
CA PRO A 46 -4.25 18.65 1.14
C PRO A 46 -4.81 17.90 -0.07
N VAL A 47 -4.48 18.40 -1.26
CA VAL A 47 -4.86 17.86 -2.56
C VAL A 47 -3.59 17.60 -3.38
N TYR A 48 -3.51 16.42 -3.99
CA TYR A 48 -2.44 16.07 -4.93
C TYR A 48 -2.69 16.69 -6.31
N GLN A 49 -1.67 17.32 -6.88
CA GLN A 49 -1.74 17.95 -8.21
C GLN A 49 -1.80 16.96 -9.39
N GLY A 50 -1.76 15.66 -9.11
CA GLY A 50 -2.03 14.59 -10.09
C GLY A 50 -0.81 14.06 -10.85
N LYS A 51 0.36 14.69 -10.74
CA LYS A 51 1.61 14.22 -11.36
C LYS A 51 2.84 14.56 -10.51
N GLY A 52 3.93 13.83 -10.73
CA GLY A 52 5.24 14.14 -10.16
C GLY A 52 5.49 13.63 -8.75
N CYS A 53 4.56 12.89 -8.14
CA CYS A 53 4.87 12.18 -6.90
C CYS A 53 5.92 11.08 -7.17
N THR A 54 6.89 10.96 -6.26
CA THR A 54 7.95 9.94 -6.32
C THR A 54 7.69 8.75 -5.39
N GLY A 55 6.66 8.84 -4.54
CA GLY A 55 6.34 7.82 -3.54
C GLY A 55 7.29 7.81 -2.34
N CYS A 56 8.00 8.91 -2.04
CA CYS A 56 8.96 8.98 -0.93
C CYS A 56 8.33 8.87 0.47
N ALA A 57 7.02 9.09 0.59
CA ALA A 57 6.25 9.00 1.82
C ALA A 57 6.61 10.02 2.94
N ASP A 58 7.34 11.09 2.65
CA ASP A 58 7.60 12.17 3.62
C ASP A 58 6.29 12.79 4.16
N CYS A 59 5.28 12.94 3.28
CA CYS A 59 3.95 13.43 3.65
C CYS A 59 3.24 12.50 4.66
N TYR A 60 3.49 11.20 4.59
CA TYR A 60 2.93 10.21 5.51
C TYR A 60 3.64 10.28 6.86
N TYR A 61 4.97 10.21 6.87
CA TYR A 61 5.74 10.16 8.12
C TYR A 61 5.69 11.46 8.93
N THR A 62 5.47 12.60 8.27
CA THR A 62 5.29 13.89 8.96
C THR A 62 3.87 14.11 9.48
N CYS A 63 2.89 13.32 9.05
CA CYS A 63 1.51 13.55 9.46
C CYS A 63 1.30 13.10 10.92
N PRO A 64 0.81 13.97 11.81
CA PRO A 64 0.52 13.57 13.19
C PRO A 64 -0.83 12.84 13.32
N GLU A 65 -1.70 12.95 12.30
CA GLU A 65 -3.05 12.41 12.32
C GLU A 65 -3.06 10.96 11.80
N PRO A 66 -3.54 9.99 12.58
CA PRO A 66 -3.68 8.63 12.10
C PRO A 66 -4.71 8.58 10.97
N LEU A 67 -4.48 7.71 9.98
CA LEU A 67 -5.39 7.47 8.84
C LEU A 67 -5.64 8.67 7.90
N ALA A 68 -4.94 9.81 8.10
CA ALA A 68 -5.12 10.98 7.25
C ALA A 68 -4.39 10.89 5.90
N VAL A 69 -3.33 10.09 5.78
CA VAL A 69 -2.48 10.02 4.58
C VAL A 69 -2.25 8.57 4.18
N GLU A 70 -2.37 8.29 2.89
CA GLU A 70 -1.94 7.05 2.26
C GLU A 70 -0.98 7.36 1.10
N VAL A 71 -0.02 6.46 0.85
CA VAL A 71 0.90 6.59 -0.28
C VAL A 71 0.91 5.30 -1.08
N HIS A 72 0.44 5.39 -2.32
CA HIS A 72 0.28 4.25 -3.22
C HIS A 72 1.52 4.12 -4.11
N ILE A 73 2.27 3.03 -3.94
CA ILE A 73 3.50 2.75 -4.68
C ILE A 73 3.29 1.53 -5.60
N PRO A 74 3.29 1.71 -6.93
CA PRO A 74 3.09 0.61 -7.86
C PRO A 74 4.18 -0.46 -7.76
N ARG A 75 3.79 -1.70 -7.43
CA ARG A 75 4.71 -2.85 -7.43
C ARG A 75 5.04 -3.27 -8.86
N LYS A 76 6.32 -3.39 -9.19
CA LYS A 76 6.75 -4.06 -10.43
C LYS A 76 6.56 -5.57 -10.26
N VAL A 77 5.60 -6.15 -10.96
CA VAL A 77 5.49 -7.61 -11.04
C VAL A 77 6.67 -8.12 -11.88
N LYS A 78 7.59 -8.88 -11.27
CA LYS A 78 8.60 -9.63 -12.04
C LYS A 78 7.86 -10.76 -12.76
N GLY A 79 7.96 -10.82 -14.08
CA GLY A 79 7.34 -11.89 -14.87
C GLY A 79 7.81 -13.26 -14.39
N LYS A 80 6.87 -14.20 -14.20
CA LYS A 80 7.17 -15.60 -13.87
C LYS A 80 8.09 -16.18 -14.96
N SER A 81 9.33 -16.55 -14.62
CA SER A 81 10.08 -17.50 -15.45
C SER A 81 9.34 -18.84 -15.41
N GLN A 82 9.17 -19.46 -16.57
CA GLN A 82 8.43 -20.70 -16.74
C GLN A 82 8.96 -21.82 -15.81
N SER A 83 8.12 -22.32 -14.91
CA SER A 83 8.33 -23.64 -14.30
C SER A 83 7.82 -24.69 -15.26
N LYS A 84 8.71 -25.24 -16.10
CA LYS A 84 8.45 -26.48 -16.85
C LYS A 84 8.69 -27.69 -15.94
N ASN A 85 7.78 -28.66 -16.08
CA ASN A 85 7.87 -30.07 -15.70
C ASN A 85 7.76 -30.41 -14.20
N ILE A 86 6.52 -30.56 -13.73
CA ILE A 86 6.20 -31.56 -12.70
C ILE A 86 6.22 -32.93 -13.41
N ALA A 87 7.18 -33.78 -13.06
CA ALA A 87 7.07 -35.22 -13.25
C ALA A 87 6.26 -35.74 -12.07
N VAL A 88 5.03 -36.15 -12.32
CA VAL A 88 4.21 -36.84 -11.32
C VAL A 88 4.78 -38.25 -11.20
N VAL A 89 5.50 -38.52 -10.12
CA VAL A 89 5.73 -39.89 -9.68
C VAL A 89 4.47 -40.32 -8.93
N ASN A 90 3.83 -41.38 -9.41
CA ASN A 90 2.71 -42.01 -8.72
C ASN A 90 3.29 -42.90 -7.63
N GLU A 91 2.86 -42.68 -6.38
CA GLU A 91 3.04 -43.63 -5.29
C GLU A 91 1.67 -44.19 -4.93
N ASP A 92 1.23 -45.19 -5.69
CA ASP A 92 0.36 -46.23 -5.17
C ASP A 92 1.20 -47.06 -4.19
N SER A 93 0.79 -47.09 -2.91
CA SER A 93 1.13 -48.06 -1.83
C SER A 93 1.25 -47.29 -0.51
N PHE A 94 0.78 -47.69 0.67
CA PHE A 94 0.15 -48.90 1.18
C PHE A 94 0.20 -48.74 2.72
N GLU A 95 -0.96 -48.76 3.41
CA GLU A 95 -1.16 -49.17 4.83
C GLU A 95 -0.41 -48.40 5.97
N LYS A 96 -0.85 -48.25 7.23
CA LYS A 96 -1.97 -48.68 8.06
C LYS A 96 -1.94 -47.85 9.36
N GLU A 97 -3.12 -47.58 9.91
CA GLU A 97 -3.53 -47.43 11.32
C GLU A 97 -2.49 -47.03 12.39
N GLY A 98 -2.67 -45.84 12.99
CA GLY A 98 -2.00 -45.42 14.22
C GLY A 98 -2.81 -45.83 15.46
N PRO A 99 -2.18 -46.34 16.54
CA PRO A 99 -2.87 -46.74 17.76
C PRO A 99 -3.27 -45.54 18.63
N ALA A 100 -4.33 -45.76 19.41
CA ALA A 100 -4.86 -44.87 20.43
C ALA A 100 -3.82 -44.57 21.52
N GLU A 101 -3.71 -43.31 21.93
CA GLU A 101 -2.96 -42.92 23.12
C GLU A 101 -3.88 -43.05 24.34
N GLU A 102 -3.41 -43.85 25.30
CA GLU A 102 -4.02 -44.17 26.59
C GLU A 102 -3.95 -42.99 27.58
N GLU A 103 -4.91 -43.00 28.51
CA GLU A 103 -4.99 -42.15 29.70
C GLU A 103 -3.93 -42.53 30.74
N ASP A 104 -3.22 -41.54 31.29
CA ASP A 104 -2.76 -41.52 32.69
C ASP A 104 -2.01 -40.22 33.05
N GLY A 105 -2.50 -39.53 34.09
CA GLY A 105 -1.82 -38.40 34.72
C GLY A 105 -2.73 -37.42 35.42
#